data_AF-A0A950PLM1-F1
#
_entry.id   AF-A0A950PLM1-F1
#
_cell.length_a   1.000
_cell.length_b   1.000
_cell.length_c   1.000
_cell.angle_alpha   90.00
_cell.angle_beta   90.00
_cell.angle_gamma   90.00
#
_symmetry.space_group_name_H-M   'P 1'
#
loop_
_entity.id
_entity.type
_entity.pdbx_description
1 polymer ?
#
loop_
_entity_poly.entity_id
_entity_poly.type
_entity_poly.pdbx_seq_one_letter_code
_entity_poly.pdbx_strand_id
1 'polypeptide(L)'
;GITLLVFLLVHAPAAGWSSPSAVVSVVLSFGLLVLFAVVETRSRDPLVPARLFARRGLLAAMGVTALYSAAFSSLPYFLTLYFQTVHGYSAFATGLAFLVPAVVVAVGTQVGERAVSAIGVHRMLGGGMALGAAGAAALALALSGDGSYPVLLPGIVLLGLGQGAAWTGMWIIVSSGVAPEDQGVASGLASTTLQVGGAIGLAVLVAVADDVGRGSSGNGLLDGIRAAVLVIAGGICCGVLMTFALRRSTSP
;
A
#
# COMPACT_ATOMS: atom_id res chain seq x y z
N GLY A 1 18.64 -5.28 6.87
CA GLY A 1 17.39 -6.01 7.19
C GLY A 1 16.33 -5.72 6.16
N ILE A 2 15.56 -4.64 6.36
CA ILE A 2 14.37 -4.30 5.53
C ILE A 2 14.67 -4.19 4.03
N THR A 3 15.74 -3.51 3.64
CA THR A 3 16.11 -3.38 2.21
C THR A 3 16.37 -4.72 1.53
N LEU A 4 16.99 -5.68 2.24
CA LEU A 4 17.21 -7.04 1.73
C LEU A 4 15.90 -7.82 1.62
N LEU A 5 14.96 -7.58 2.54
CA LEU A 5 13.64 -8.20 2.51
C LEU A 5 12.79 -7.67 1.33
N VAL A 6 12.85 -6.38 1.06
CA VAL A 6 12.22 -5.78 -0.13
C VAL A 6 12.90 -6.28 -1.41
N PHE A 7 14.24 -6.31 -1.45
CA PHE A 7 15.00 -6.86 -2.59
C PHE A 7 14.58 -8.31 -2.89
N LEU A 8 14.48 -9.14 -1.86
CA LEU A 8 14.00 -10.52 -1.98
C LEU A 8 12.61 -10.56 -2.62
N LEU A 9 11.65 -9.79 -2.11
CA LEU A 9 10.25 -9.83 -2.58
C LEU A 9 10.10 -9.40 -4.04
N VAL A 10 10.96 -8.50 -4.51
CA VAL A 10 10.95 -8.04 -5.92
C VAL A 10 11.74 -8.99 -6.83
N HIS A 11 12.85 -9.57 -6.34
CA HIS A 11 13.77 -10.37 -7.17
C HIS A 11 13.38 -11.86 -7.23
N ALA A 12 12.85 -12.42 -6.15
CA ALA A 12 12.49 -13.84 -6.07
C ALA A 12 11.48 -14.33 -7.11
N PRO A 13 10.46 -13.54 -7.52
CA PRO A 13 9.53 -13.95 -8.57
C PRO A 13 10.21 -14.18 -9.94
N ALA A 14 11.25 -13.40 -10.26
CA ALA A 14 11.95 -13.50 -11.53
C ALA A 14 13.11 -14.51 -11.50
N ALA A 15 13.87 -14.55 -10.39
CA ALA A 15 15.04 -15.42 -10.24
C ALA A 15 14.70 -16.83 -9.70
N GLY A 16 13.48 -17.03 -9.21
CA GLY A 16 13.05 -18.23 -8.50
C GLY A 16 13.34 -18.16 -7.00
N TRP A 17 12.36 -18.59 -6.21
CA TRP A 17 12.41 -18.56 -4.74
C TRP A 17 13.50 -19.46 -4.14
N SER A 18 13.94 -20.47 -4.87
CA SER A 18 15.03 -21.39 -4.50
C SER A 18 16.41 -20.94 -4.99
N SER A 19 16.51 -19.78 -5.66
CA SER A 19 17.80 -19.28 -6.13
C SER A 19 18.74 -18.96 -4.95
N PRO A 20 20.07 -19.15 -5.10
CA PRO A 20 21.03 -18.81 -4.06
C PRO A 20 20.93 -17.35 -3.60
N SER A 21 20.63 -16.42 -4.53
CA SER A 21 20.43 -15.00 -4.21
C SER A 21 19.19 -14.79 -3.35
N ALA A 22 18.07 -15.49 -3.60
CA ALA A 22 16.87 -15.41 -2.78
C ALA A 22 17.12 -15.97 -1.37
N VAL A 23 17.72 -17.16 -1.26
CA VAL A 23 18.00 -17.81 0.04
C VAL A 23 18.95 -16.97 0.89
N VAL A 24 20.04 -16.46 0.30
CA VAL A 24 20.97 -15.54 0.98
C VAL A 24 20.27 -14.27 1.44
N SER A 25 19.40 -13.69 0.60
CA SER A 25 18.65 -12.47 0.96
C SER A 25 17.68 -12.71 2.12
N VAL A 26 16.96 -13.85 2.15
CA VAL A 26 16.10 -14.25 3.27
C VAL A 26 16.90 -14.34 4.56
N VAL A 27 17.96 -15.15 4.54
CA VAL A 27 18.75 -15.45 5.75
C VAL A 27 19.40 -14.18 6.29
N LEU A 28 19.99 -13.35 5.43
CA LEU A 28 20.58 -12.07 5.84
C LEU A 28 19.52 -11.06 6.28
N SER A 29 18.36 -10.98 5.63
CA SER A 29 17.33 -10.01 6.03
C SER A 29 16.79 -10.33 7.41
N PHE A 30 16.40 -11.58 7.65
CA PHE A 30 15.90 -12.04 8.94
C PHE A 30 17.00 -12.02 10.00
N GLY A 31 18.21 -12.47 9.67
CA GLY A 31 19.35 -12.43 10.58
C GLY A 31 19.67 -11.02 11.08
N LEU A 32 19.70 -10.03 10.17
CA LEU A 32 19.93 -8.63 10.54
C LEU A 32 18.76 -8.02 11.34
N LEU A 33 17.51 -8.43 11.06
CA LEU A 33 16.34 -7.98 11.81
C LEU A 33 16.29 -8.55 13.23
N VAL A 34 16.60 -9.85 13.37
CA VAL A 34 16.70 -10.52 14.69
C VAL A 34 17.86 -9.94 15.47
N LEU A 35 19.02 -9.76 14.85
CA LEU A 35 20.18 -9.14 15.48
C LEU A 35 19.83 -7.73 15.98
N PHE A 36 19.18 -6.92 15.15
CA PHE A 36 18.68 -5.60 15.53
C PHE A 36 17.77 -5.70 16.75
N ALA A 37 16.74 -6.57 16.75
CA ALA A 37 15.83 -6.74 17.88
C ALA A 37 16.54 -7.19 19.18
N VAL A 38 17.54 -8.06 19.07
CA VAL A 38 18.33 -8.53 20.23
C VAL A 38 19.23 -7.42 20.79
N VAL A 39 19.87 -6.64 19.92
CA VAL A 39 20.67 -5.47 20.36
C VAL A 39 19.77 -4.44 21.03
N GLU A 40 18.61 -4.19 20.43
CA GLU A 40 17.65 -3.20 20.90
C GLU A 40 17.09 -3.54 22.29
N THR A 41 16.71 -4.79 22.50
CA THR A 41 16.20 -5.29 23.80
C THR A 41 17.26 -5.32 24.90
N ARG A 42 18.55 -5.26 24.55
CA ARG A 42 19.68 -5.20 25.49
C ARG A 42 20.27 -3.79 25.65
N SER A 43 19.87 -2.83 24.83
CA SER A 43 20.37 -1.45 24.90
C SER A 43 19.77 -0.69 26.08
N ARG A 44 20.58 0.16 26.73
CA ARG A 44 20.13 1.05 27.81
C ARG A 44 19.32 2.23 27.27
N ASP A 45 19.56 2.64 26.04
CA ASP A 45 18.82 3.68 25.33
C ASP A 45 18.42 3.13 23.95
N PRO A 46 17.27 2.43 23.86
CA PRO A 46 16.79 1.84 22.62
C PRO A 46 16.29 2.95 21.65
N LEU A 47 16.75 2.87 20.40
CA LEU A 47 16.25 3.61 19.25
C LEU A 47 14.73 3.47 19.04
N VAL A 48 14.15 2.30 19.33
CA VAL A 48 12.73 2.01 19.29
C VAL A 48 12.27 1.58 20.68
N PRO A 49 11.84 2.54 21.53
CA PRO A 49 11.37 2.24 22.87
C PRO A 49 10.17 1.29 22.83
N ALA A 50 10.25 0.15 23.53
CA ALA A 50 9.18 -0.85 23.56
C ALA A 50 7.82 -0.28 24.05
N ARG A 51 7.86 0.81 24.84
CA ARG A 51 6.69 1.60 25.26
C ARG A 51 5.85 2.12 24.09
N LEU A 52 6.43 2.32 22.91
CA LEU A 52 5.71 2.76 21.71
C LEU A 52 4.77 1.67 21.19
N PHE A 53 5.19 0.40 21.23
CA PHE A 53 4.32 -0.73 20.87
C PHE A 53 3.20 -0.98 21.87
N ALA A 54 3.32 -0.51 23.12
CA ALA A 54 2.21 -0.57 24.08
C ALA A 54 1.07 0.41 23.73
N ARG A 55 1.32 1.42 22.88
CA ARG A 55 0.30 2.39 22.46
C ARG A 55 -0.57 1.80 21.35
N ARG A 56 -1.79 1.42 21.71
CA ARG A 56 -2.80 0.88 20.77
C ARG A 56 -3.05 1.79 19.57
N GLY A 57 -3.05 3.11 19.77
CA GLY A 57 -3.22 4.08 18.68
C GLY A 57 -2.10 4.01 17.64
N LEU A 58 -0.84 3.92 18.08
CA LEU A 58 0.31 3.81 17.17
C LEU A 58 0.32 2.45 16.45
N LEU A 59 0.08 1.35 17.15
CA LEU A 59 -0.02 0.02 16.52
C LEU A 59 -1.08 -0.04 15.44
N ALA A 60 -2.26 0.53 15.71
CA ALA A 60 -3.33 0.53 14.74
C ALA A 60 -3.07 1.54 13.60
N ALA A 61 -2.39 2.66 13.85
CA ALA A 61 -1.86 3.51 12.78
C ALA A 61 -0.92 2.74 11.85
N MET A 62 0.02 1.96 12.42
CA MET A 62 0.92 1.09 11.66
C MET A 62 0.15 0.06 10.82
N GLY A 63 -0.89 -0.56 11.38
CA GLY A 63 -1.72 -1.51 10.63
C GLY A 63 -2.47 -0.85 9.46
N VAL A 64 -2.99 0.36 9.65
CA VAL A 64 -3.60 1.15 8.57
C VAL A 64 -2.56 1.54 7.51
N THR A 65 -1.35 1.93 7.92
CA THR A 65 -0.22 2.21 7.03
C THR A 65 0.20 0.99 6.19
N ALA A 66 0.30 -0.17 6.83
CA ALA A 66 0.65 -1.42 6.16
C ALA A 66 -0.40 -1.77 5.09
N LEU A 67 -1.68 -1.68 5.45
CA LEU A 67 -2.78 -2.00 4.54
C LEU A 67 -2.93 -0.98 3.41
N TYR A 68 -2.74 0.31 3.71
CA TYR A 68 -2.66 1.36 2.72
C TYR A 68 -1.56 1.05 1.69
N SER A 69 -0.34 0.74 2.14
CA SER A 69 0.75 0.45 1.21
C SER A 69 0.51 -0.83 0.42
N ALA A 70 0.06 -1.90 1.09
CA ALA A 70 -0.25 -3.17 0.43
C ALA A 70 -1.24 -3.00 -0.73
N ALA A 71 -2.25 -2.16 -0.55
CA ALA A 71 -3.27 -1.87 -1.55
C ALA A 71 -2.79 -0.86 -2.60
N PHE A 72 -2.50 0.38 -2.19
CA PHE A 72 -2.28 1.49 -3.11
C PHE A 72 -0.91 1.42 -3.82
N SER A 73 0.14 0.95 -3.14
CA SER A 73 1.48 0.86 -3.74
C SER A 73 1.57 -0.25 -4.80
N SER A 74 0.66 -1.22 -4.78
CA SER A 74 0.63 -2.34 -5.73
C SER A 74 -0.06 -2.00 -7.06
N LEU A 75 -0.93 -0.99 -7.09
CA LEU A 75 -1.71 -0.64 -8.29
C LEU A 75 -0.86 -0.23 -9.50
N PRO A 76 0.20 0.60 -9.37
CA PRO A 76 1.04 0.96 -10.50
C PRO A 76 1.66 -0.24 -11.21
N TYR A 77 1.98 -1.31 -10.47
CA TYR A 77 2.49 -2.55 -11.05
C TYR A 77 1.46 -3.20 -11.98
N PHE A 78 0.24 -3.44 -11.49
CA PHE A 78 -0.83 -4.04 -12.28
C PHE A 78 -1.27 -3.18 -13.46
N LEU A 79 -1.33 -1.85 -13.27
CA LEU A 79 -1.71 -0.93 -14.34
C LEU A 79 -0.62 -0.84 -15.41
N THR A 80 0.65 -0.95 -15.02
CA THR A 80 1.78 -1.06 -15.98
C THR A 80 1.70 -2.36 -16.78
N LEU A 81 1.46 -3.49 -16.12
CA LEU A 81 1.25 -4.78 -16.81
C LEU A 81 0.09 -4.70 -17.80
N TYR A 82 -1.03 -4.08 -17.40
CA TYR A 82 -2.18 -3.87 -18.28
C TYR A 82 -1.82 -3.00 -19.49
N PHE A 83 -1.21 -1.82 -19.29
CA PHE A 83 -0.89 -0.94 -20.41
C PHE A 83 0.14 -1.54 -21.36
N GLN A 84 1.21 -2.12 -20.84
CA GLN A 84 2.31 -2.61 -21.68
C GLN A 84 2.02 -3.99 -22.27
N THR A 85 1.47 -4.91 -21.49
CA THR A 85 1.33 -6.32 -21.89
C THR A 85 -0.02 -6.60 -22.54
N VAL A 86 -1.10 -5.96 -22.08
CA VAL A 86 -2.45 -6.15 -22.67
C VAL A 86 -2.69 -5.17 -23.82
N HIS A 87 -2.33 -3.90 -23.64
CA HIS A 87 -2.56 -2.83 -24.63
C HIS A 87 -1.36 -2.48 -25.51
N GLY A 88 -0.20 -3.09 -25.28
CA GLY A 88 1.00 -2.89 -26.11
C GLY A 88 1.59 -1.48 -26.04
N TYR A 89 1.29 -0.71 -25.00
CA TYR A 89 1.84 0.65 -24.85
C TYR A 89 3.37 0.58 -24.68
N SER A 90 4.07 1.54 -25.29
CA SER A 90 5.49 1.75 -25.00
C SER A 90 5.68 2.25 -23.57
N ALA A 91 6.86 2.04 -22.98
CA ALA A 91 7.18 2.56 -21.66
C ALA A 91 6.97 4.08 -21.54
N PHE A 92 7.25 4.83 -22.63
CA PHE A 92 6.99 6.27 -22.69
C PHE A 92 5.50 6.59 -22.67
N ALA A 93 4.68 5.88 -23.46
CA ALA A 93 3.23 6.06 -23.47
C ALA A 93 2.60 5.68 -22.12
N THR A 94 3.07 4.62 -21.48
CA THR A 94 2.70 4.26 -20.10
C THR A 94 3.04 5.37 -19.13
N GLY A 95 4.25 5.95 -19.21
CA GLY A 95 4.64 7.09 -18.39
C GLY A 95 3.72 8.30 -18.56
N LEU A 96 3.35 8.63 -19.80
CA LEU A 96 2.37 9.69 -20.09
C LEU A 96 0.99 9.38 -19.49
N ALA A 97 0.52 8.13 -19.57
CA ALA A 97 -0.73 7.71 -18.95
C ALA A 97 -0.69 7.90 -17.42
N PHE A 98 0.45 7.67 -16.77
CA PHE A 98 0.62 7.88 -15.33
C PHE A 98 0.63 9.36 -14.88
N LEU A 99 0.68 10.34 -15.81
CA LEU A 99 0.56 11.75 -15.45
C LEU A 99 -0.81 12.08 -14.84
N VAL A 100 -1.87 11.46 -15.35
CA VAL A 100 -3.23 11.68 -14.83
C VAL A 100 -3.35 11.23 -13.37
N PRO A 101 -3.04 9.97 -12.99
CA PRO A 101 -3.07 9.58 -11.59
C PRO A 101 -2.13 10.43 -10.72
N ALA A 102 -0.95 10.83 -11.22
CA ALA A 102 -0.05 11.70 -10.46
C ALA A 102 -0.68 13.05 -10.10
N VAL A 103 -1.31 13.72 -11.08
CA VAL A 103 -2.02 15.00 -10.86
C VAL A 103 -3.21 14.80 -9.91
N VAL A 104 -4.01 13.76 -10.13
CA VAL A 104 -5.17 13.46 -9.29
C VAL A 104 -4.76 13.15 -7.85
N VAL A 105 -3.68 12.40 -7.63
CA VAL A 105 -3.13 12.13 -6.29
C VAL A 105 -2.69 13.43 -5.62
N ALA A 106 -1.98 14.31 -6.34
CA ALA A 106 -1.57 15.60 -5.81
C ALA A 106 -2.77 16.47 -5.38
N VAL A 107 -3.83 16.49 -6.20
CA VAL A 107 -5.11 17.14 -5.85
C VAL A 107 -5.75 16.48 -4.63
N GLY A 108 -5.76 15.15 -4.58
CA GLY A 108 -6.28 14.37 -3.45
C GLY A 108 -5.59 14.69 -2.13
N THR A 109 -4.27 14.84 -2.14
CA THR A 109 -3.47 15.24 -0.97
C THR A 109 -3.87 16.62 -0.47
N GLN A 110 -3.99 17.61 -1.37
CA GLN A 110 -4.39 18.98 -1.04
C GLN A 110 -5.83 19.05 -0.50
N VAL A 111 -6.76 18.32 -1.13
CA VAL A 111 -8.15 18.21 -0.67
C VAL A 111 -8.20 17.51 0.68
N GLY A 112 -7.38 16.46 0.88
CA GLY A 112 -7.23 15.75 2.14
C GLY A 112 -6.80 16.68 3.28
N GLU A 113 -5.75 17.47 3.08
CA GLU A 113 -5.27 18.45 4.08
C GLU A 113 -6.37 19.41 4.53
N ARG A 114 -7.13 19.98 3.58
CA ARG A 114 -8.26 20.86 3.88
C ARG A 114 -9.43 20.13 4.54
N ALA A 115 -9.70 18.89 4.14
CA ALA A 115 -10.75 18.08 4.72
C ALA A 115 -10.43 17.67 6.17
N VAL A 116 -9.15 17.44 6.50
CA VAL A 116 -8.75 17.13 7.88
C VAL A 116 -9.13 18.26 8.83
N SER A 117 -8.91 19.52 8.47
CA SER A 117 -9.27 20.67 9.32
C SER A 117 -10.79 20.85 9.45
N ALA A 118 -11.57 20.45 8.45
CA ALA A 118 -13.03 20.60 8.45
C ALA A 118 -13.78 19.47 9.16
N ILE A 119 -13.43 18.20 8.90
CA ILE A 119 -14.19 17.02 9.38
C ILE A 119 -13.39 16.09 10.30
N GLY A 120 -12.11 16.39 10.53
CA GLY A 120 -11.20 15.61 11.37
C GLY A 120 -10.55 14.43 10.65
N VAL A 121 -9.37 14.02 11.13
CA VAL A 121 -8.48 13.06 10.46
C VAL A 121 -9.12 11.69 10.24
N HIS A 122 -9.84 11.13 11.22
CA HIS A 122 -10.42 9.79 11.08
C HIS A 122 -11.54 9.71 10.04
N ARG A 123 -12.40 10.74 9.98
CA ARG A 123 -13.51 10.78 9.00
C ARG A 123 -12.97 11.01 7.60
N MET A 124 -12.01 11.93 7.48
CA MET A 124 -11.31 12.19 6.23
C MET A 124 -10.60 10.91 5.75
N LEU A 125 -9.78 10.26 6.58
CA LEU A 125 -9.05 9.04 6.22
C LEU A 125 -9.99 7.91 5.80
N GLY A 126 -11.05 7.65 6.57
CA GLY A 126 -12.05 6.64 6.24
C GLY A 126 -12.77 6.95 4.93
N GLY A 127 -13.11 8.22 4.69
CA GLY A 127 -13.71 8.68 3.44
C GLY A 127 -12.77 8.55 2.24
N GLY A 128 -11.49 8.90 2.39
CA GLY A 128 -10.48 8.76 1.35
C GLY A 128 -10.23 7.29 1.00
N MET A 129 -10.15 6.41 2.00
CA MET A 129 -10.07 4.97 1.77
C MET A 129 -11.33 4.44 1.07
N ALA A 130 -12.53 4.84 1.49
CA ALA A 130 -13.77 4.42 0.84
C ALA A 130 -13.83 4.87 -0.63
N LEU A 131 -13.38 6.09 -0.93
CA LEU A 131 -13.26 6.61 -2.27
C LEU A 131 -12.26 5.81 -3.11
N GLY A 132 -11.11 5.46 -2.50
CA GLY A 132 -10.10 4.59 -3.10
C GLY A 132 -10.62 3.19 -3.41
N ALA A 133 -11.39 2.59 -2.50
CA ALA A 133 -12.03 1.29 -2.71
C ALA A 133 -13.04 1.33 -3.86
N ALA A 134 -13.87 2.37 -3.93
CA ALA A 134 -14.80 2.58 -5.04
C ALA A 134 -14.07 2.78 -6.37
N GLY A 135 -12.98 3.55 -6.38
CA GLY A 135 -12.12 3.72 -7.55
C GLY A 135 -11.47 2.41 -8.01
N ALA A 136 -10.97 1.60 -7.08
CA ALA A 136 -10.38 0.29 -7.39
C ALA A 136 -11.43 -0.67 -7.96
N ALA A 137 -12.62 -0.73 -7.37
CA ALA A 137 -13.73 -1.52 -7.88
C ALA A 137 -14.16 -1.06 -9.29
N ALA A 138 -14.31 0.24 -9.50
CA ALA A 138 -14.62 0.80 -10.81
C ALA A 138 -13.53 0.47 -11.85
N LEU A 139 -12.26 0.53 -11.45
CA LEU A 139 -11.14 0.17 -12.32
C LEU A 139 -11.17 -1.32 -12.67
N ALA A 140 -11.43 -2.20 -11.70
CA ALA A 140 -11.56 -3.65 -11.94
C ALA A 140 -12.66 -3.97 -12.97
N LEU A 141 -13.78 -3.26 -12.91
CA LEU A 141 -14.90 -3.42 -13.85
C LEU A 141 -14.59 -2.84 -15.23
N ALA A 142 -13.80 -1.78 -15.30
CA ALA A 142 -13.44 -1.09 -16.54
C ALA A 142 -12.32 -1.79 -17.32
N LEU A 143 -11.41 -2.48 -16.63
CA LEU A 143 -10.32 -3.25 -17.23
C LEU A 143 -10.91 -4.26 -18.22
N SER A 144 -10.52 -4.17 -19.49
CA SER A 144 -11.02 -5.06 -20.55
C SER A 144 -10.02 -5.14 -21.70
N GLY A 145 -10.04 -6.24 -22.47
CA GLY A 145 -9.14 -6.43 -23.60
C GLY A 145 -9.29 -5.33 -24.66
N ASP A 146 -10.54 -4.95 -24.95
CA ASP A 146 -10.89 -3.93 -25.93
C ASP A 146 -11.12 -2.53 -25.28
N GLY A 147 -10.82 -2.40 -23.99
CA GLY A 147 -11.09 -1.21 -23.21
C GLY A 147 -10.16 -0.05 -23.55
N SER A 148 -10.69 1.16 -23.71
CA SER A 148 -9.87 2.33 -23.97
C SER A 148 -9.49 3.08 -22.68
N TYR A 149 -8.36 3.80 -22.72
CA TYR A 149 -7.87 4.58 -21.59
C TYR A 149 -8.92 5.53 -20.96
N PRO A 150 -9.78 6.24 -21.73
CA PRO A 150 -10.82 7.09 -21.16
C PRO A 150 -11.82 6.36 -20.27
N VAL A 151 -12.08 5.07 -20.51
CA VAL A 151 -13.01 4.26 -19.68
C VAL A 151 -12.42 4.01 -18.29
N LEU A 152 -11.09 4.03 -18.15
CA LEU A 152 -10.39 3.87 -16.87
C LEU A 152 -10.33 5.17 -16.06
N LEU A 153 -10.51 6.33 -16.70
CA LEU A 153 -10.35 7.65 -16.06
C LEU A 153 -11.22 7.82 -14.80
N PRO A 154 -12.51 7.45 -14.77
CA PRO A 154 -13.31 7.58 -13.55
C PRO A 154 -12.73 6.77 -12.38
N GLY A 155 -12.29 5.54 -12.63
CA GLY A 155 -11.63 4.70 -11.64
C GLY A 155 -10.31 5.30 -11.15
N ILE A 156 -9.47 5.76 -12.08
CA ILE A 156 -8.19 6.44 -11.78
C ILE A 156 -8.41 7.70 -10.96
N VAL A 157 -9.43 8.51 -11.28
CA VAL A 157 -9.73 9.75 -10.57
C VAL A 157 -10.17 9.47 -9.14
N LEU A 158 -11.14 8.58 -8.95
CA LEU A 158 -11.62 8.21 -7.61
C LEU A 158 -10.49 7.60 -6.77
N LEU A 159 -9.71 6.71 -7.39
CA LEU A 159 -8.60 6.06 -6.73
C LEU A 159 -7.49 7.03 -6.34
N GLY A 160 -7.08 7.90 -7.25
CA GLY A 160 -6.02 8.89 -6.99
C GLY A 160 -6.42 9.89 -5.91
N LEU A 161 -7.67 10.38 -5.94
CA LEU A 161 -8.19 11.28 -4.91
C LEU A 161 -8.18 10.58 -3.54
N GLY A 162 -8.66 9.34 -3.49
CA GLY A 162 -8.67 8.52 -2.28
C GLY A 162 -7.27 8.24 -1.75
N GLN A 163 -6.33 7.90 -2.65
CA GLN A 163 -4.93 7.62 -2.34
C GLN A 163 -4.24 8.84 -1.73
N GLY A 164 -4.35 10.01 -2.37
CA GLY A 164 -3.72 11.24 -1.89
C GLY A 164 -4.31 11.71 -0.57
N ALA A 165 -5.65 11.66 -0.44
CA ALA A 165 -6.32 11.98 0.80
C ALA A 165 -5.82 11.06 1.94
N ALA A 166 -5.89 9.74 1.73
CA ALA A 166 -5.48 8.76 2.74
C ALA A 166 -3.99 8.85 3.10
N TRP A 167 -3.12 9.20 2.14
CA TRP A 167 -1.70 9.46 2.40
C TRP A 167 -1.50 10.53 3.48
N THR A 168 -2.17 11.68 3.32
CA THR A 168 -2.11 12.77 4.30
C THR A 168 -2.63 12.32 5.67
N GLY A 169 -3.82 11.71 5.70
CA GLY A 169 -4.45 11.29 6.96
C GLY A 169 -3.61 10.27 7.73
N MET A 170 -2.95 9.35 7.02
CA MET A 170 -2.06 8.34 7.60
C MET A 170 -0.90 8.98 8.37
N TRP A 171 -0.18 9.93 7.76
CA TRP A 171 0.96 10.60 8.40
C TRP A 171 0.55 11.46 9.60
N ILE A 172 -0.65 12.02 9.57
CA ILE A 172 -1.22 12.76 10.70
C ILE A 172 -1.55 11.80 11.85
N ILE A 173 -2.14 10.63 11.59
CA ILE A 173 -2.45 9.67 12.67
C ILE A 173 -1.19 9.08 13.28
N VAL A 174 -0.16 8.78 12.47
CA VAL A 174 1.14 8.29 12.96
C VAL A 174 1.78 9.27 13.95
N SER A 175 1.68 10.57 13.66
CA SER A 175 2.21 11.62 14.54
C SER A 175 1.28 11.96 15.72
N SER A 176 -0.02 11.65 15.61
CA SER A 176 -0.99 11.94 16.66
C SER A 176 -0.74 11.10 17.92
N GLY A 177 -0.69 11.75 19.09
CA GLY A 177 -0.54 11.05 20.37
C GLY A 177 0.85 10.46 20.64
N VAL A 178 1.87 10.85 19.85
CA VAL A 178 3.29 10.52 20.09
C VAL A 178 4.00 11.75 20.68
N ALA A 179 4.81 11.54 21.71
CA ALA A 179 5.58 12.62 22.33
C ALA A 179 6.56 13.24 21.32
N PRO A 180 6.85 14.56 21.37
CA PRO A 180 7.72 15.23 20.40
C PRO A 180 9.09 14.55 20.21
N GLU A 181 9.66 14.04 21.30
CA GLU A 181 10.92 13.29 21.33
C GLU A 181 10.87 11.93 20.60
N ASP A 182 9.69 11.30 20.55
CA ASP A 182 9.48 10.00 19.91
C ASP A 182 8.97 10.13 18.45
N GLN A 183 8.71 11.34 17.94
CA GLN A 183 8.14 11.58 16.59
C GLN A 183 9.02 11.04 15.46
N GLY A 184 10.34 11.22 15.57
CA GLY A 184 11.29 10.71 14.59
C GLY A 184 11.25 9.17 14.50
N VAL A 185 11.16 8.51 15.65
CA VAL A 185 11.05 7.05 15.76
C VAL A 185 9.73 6.56 15.19
N ALA A 186 8.61 7.19 15.54
CA ALA A 186 7.29 6.85 15.02
C ALA A 186 7.21 7.00 13.49
N SER A 187 7.77 8.08 12.94
CA SER A 187 7.85 8.29 11.50
C SER A 187 8.75 7.25 10.79
N GLY A 188 9.88 6.89 11.40
CA GLY A 188 10.75 5.83 10.90
C GLY A 188 10.06 4.45 10.89
N LEU A 189 9.31 4.13 11.95
CA LEU A 189 8.49 2.92 12.03
C LEU A 189 7.38 2.93 10.97
N ALA A 190 6.69 4.05 10.77
CA ALA A 190 5.67 4.16 9.73
C ALA A 190 6.26 4.00 8.32
N SER A 191 7.37 4.67 8.02
CA SER A 191 8.08 4.53 6.74
C SER A 191 8.48 3.08 6.47
N THR A 192 8.99 2.40 7.49
CA THR A 192 9.37 0.99 7.41
C THR A 192 8.15 0.11 7.18
N THR A 193 7.09 0.32 7.95
CA THR A 193 5.82 -0.41 7.85
C THR A 193 5.19 -0.23 6.49
N LEU A 194 5.27 0.98 5.93
CA LEU A 194 4.84 1.31 4.57
C LEU A 194 5.60 0.43 3.57
N GLN A 195 6.93 0.47 3.56
CA GLN A 195 7.73 -0.31 2.60
C GLN A 195 7.52 -1.82 2.72
N VAL A 196 7.50 -2.34 3.96
CA VAL A 196 7.28 -3.77 4.20
C VAL A 196 5.85 -4.18 3.81
N GLY A 197 4.85 -3.39 4.19
CA GLY A 197 3.45 -3.63 3.84
C GLY A 197 3.21 -3.62 2.33
N GLY A 198 3.79 -2.66 1.62
CA GLY A 198 3.73 -2.58 0.16
C GLY A 198 4.37 -3.80 -0.52
N ALA A 199 5.55 -4.22 -0.07
CA ALA A 199 6.23 -5.37 -0.66
C ALA A 199 5.49 -6.68 -0.41
N ILE A 200 5.02 -6.92 0.82
CA ILE A 200 4.22 -8.12 1.16
C ILE A 200 2.89 -8.10 0.40
N GLY A 201 2.21 -6.95 0.38
CA GLY A 201 0.95 -6.78 -0.33
C GLY A 201 1.08 -7.09 -1.81
N LEU A 202 2.10 -6.52 -2.47
CA LEU A 202 2.38 -6.81 -3.88
C LEU A 202 2.65 -8.29 -4.12
N ALA A 203 3.47 -8.94 -3.29
CA ALA A 203 3.78 -10.36 -3.45
C ALA A 203 2.52 -11.25 -3.34
N VAL A 204 1.64 -10.96 -2.37
CA VAL A 204 0.36 -11.67 -2.22
C VAL A 204 -0.55 -11.42 -3.43
N LEU A 205 -0.66 -10.17 -3.87
CA LEU A 205 -1.51 -9.81 -5.01
C LEU A 205 -1.02 -10.43 -6.32
N VAL A 206 0.29 -10.50 -6.53
CA VAL A 206 0.89 -11.20 -7.68
C VAL A 206 0.57 -12.69 -7.62
N ALA A 207 0.72 -13.32 -6.46
CA ALA A 207 0.39 -14.74 -6.30
C ALA A 207 -1.11 -15.01 -6.60
N VAL A 208 -2.00 -14.13 -6.15
CA VAL A 208 -3.44 -14.21 -6.49
C VAL A 208 -3.68 -14.03 -7.99
N ALA A 209 -3.06 -13.03 -8.61
CA ALA A 209 -3.20 -12.79 -10.04
C ALA A 209 -2.73 -13.99 -10.88
N ASP A 210 -1.60 -14.59 -10.49
CA ASP A 210 -1.02 -15.78 -11.10
C ASP A 210 -1.94 -17.00 -10.98
N ASP A 211 -2.49 -17.24 -9.79
CA ASP A 211 -3.39 -18.37 -9.53
C ASP A 211 -4.68 -18.27 -10.37
N VAL A 212 -5.32 -17.09 -10.34
CA VAL A 212 -6.52 -16.82 -11.16
C VAL A 212 -6.19 -16.90 -12.65
N GLY A 213 -5.03 -16.37 -13.06
CA GLY A 213 -4.61 -16.40 -14.46
C GLY A 213 -4.40 -17.81 -15.00
N ARG A 214 -3.87 -18.74 -14.19
CA ARG A 214 -3.71 -20.17 -14.57
C ARG A 214 -5.06 -20.89 -14.71
N GLY A 215 -6.06 -20.48 -13.94
CA GLY A 215 -7.41 -21.06 -13.97
C GLY A 215 -8.34 -20.49 -15.04
N SER A 216 -7.95 -19.41 -15.73
CA SER A 216 -8.79 -18.77 -16.74
C SER A 216 -8.79 -19.55 -18.06
N SER A 217 -9.98 -19.68 -18.66
CA SER A 217 -10.16 -20.25 -20.01
C SER A 217 -9.95 -19.21 -21.13
N GLY A 218 -9.69 -17.94 -20.79
CA GLY A 218 -9.55 -16.81 -21.71
C GLY A 218 -8.22 -16.06 -21.57
N ASN A 219 -8.27 -14.73 -21.47
CA ASN A 219 -7.07 -13.92 -21.25
C ASN A 219 -6.67 -13.96 -19.77
N GLY A 220 -5.93 -15.01 -19.38
CA GLY A 220 -5.54 -15.25 -18.00
C GLY A 220 -4.78 -14.11 -17.34
N LEU A 221 -3.97 -13.35 -18.10
CA LEU A 221 -3.29 -12.17 -17.56
C LEU A 221 -4.29 -11.08 -17.16
N LEU A 222 -5.24 -10.76 -18.05
CA LEU A 222 -6.26 -9.74 -17.77
C LEU A 222 -7.15 -10.14 -16.59
N ASP A 223 -7.56 -11.40 -16.52
CA ASP A 223 -8.39 -11.89 -15.41
C ASP A 223 -7.62 -11.90 -14.08
N GLY A 224 -6.33 -12.25 -14.11
CA GLY A 224 -5.44 -12.12 -12.96
C GLY A 224 -5.29 -10.68 -12.48
N ILE A 225 -5.08 -9.73 -13.40
CA ILE A 225 -5.02 -8.29 -13.09
C ILE A 225 -6.34 -7.82 -12.46
N ARG A 226 -7.50 -8.18 -13.05
CA ARG A 226 -8.82 -7.82 -12.50
C ARG A 226 -9.01 -8.38 -11.09
N ALA A 227 -8.66 -9.65 -10.87
CA ALA A 227 -8.75 -10.27 -9.56
C ALA A 227 -7.87 -9.57 -8.52
N ALA A 228 -6.62 -9.24 -8.86
CA ALA A 228 -5.76 -8.48 -7.97
C ALA A 228 -6.34 -7.10 -7.64
N VAL A 229 -6.88 -6.37 -8.62
CA VAL A 229 -7.51 -5.07 -8.37
C VAL A 229 -8.77 -5.19 -7.50
N LEU A 230 -9.55 -6.26 -7.62
CA LEU A 230 -10.68 -6.54 -6.72
C LEU A 230 -10.22 -6.87 -5.29
N VAL A 231 -9.13 -7.64 -5.13
CA VAL A 231 -8.54 -7.91 -3.82
C VAL A 231 -8.00 -6.61 -3.20
N ILE A 232 -7.42 -5.72 -4.00
CA ILE A 232 -7.03 -4.37 -3.57
C ILE A 232 -8.26 -3.61 -3.06
N ALA A 233 -9.37 -3.59 -3.81
CA ALA A 233 -10.60 -2.92 -3.37
C ALA A 233 -11.12 -3.50 -2.03
N GLY A 234 -11.12 -4.82 -1.89
CA GLY A 234 -11.48 -5.50 -0.63
C GLY A 234 -10.54 -5.16 0.52
N GLY A 235 -9.22 -5.13 0.27
CA GLY A 235 -8.22 -4.73 1.24
C GLY A 235 -8.39 -3.29 1.71
N ILE A 236 -8.72 -2.37 0.80
CA ILE A 236 -9.03 -0.97 1.17
C ILE A 236 -10.29 -0.91 2.03
N CYS A 237 -11.34 -1.69 1.73
CA CYS A 237 -12.53 -1.79 2.59
C CYS A 237 -12.19 -2.26 4.01
N CYS A 238 -11.29 -3.23 4.17
CA CYS A 238 -10.79 -3.61 5.49
C CYS A 238 -10.09 -2.42 6.20
N GLY A 239 -9.37 -1.59 5.45
CA GLY A 239 -8.73 -0.37 5.98
C GLY A 239 -9.73 0.69 6.43
N VAL A 240 -10.84 0.84 5.71
CA VAL A 240 -11.97 1.69 6.12
C VAL A 240 -12.51 1.22 7.47
N LEU A 241 -12.81 -0.08 7.60
CA LEU A 241 -13.32 -0.66 8.84
C LEU A 241 -12.34 -0.47 10.00
N MET A 242 -11.05 -0.70 9.77
CA MET A 242 -9.99 -0.52 10.76
C MET A 242 -9.87 0.95 11.20
N THR A 243 -10.00 1.90 10.27
CA THR A 243 -9.98 3.34 10.55
C THR A 243 -11.16 3.76 11.44
N PHE A 244 -12.34 3.19 11.22
CA PHE A 244 -13.51 3.47 12.05
C PHE A 244 -13.49 2.74 13.40
N ALA A 245 -12.93 1.53 13.47
CA ALA A 245 -12.70 0.82 14.72
C ALA A 245 -11.73 1.59 15.63
N LEU A 246 -10.69 2.18 15.04
CA LEU A 246 -9.74 3.07 15.71
C LEU A 246 -10.41 4.24 16.42
N ARG A 247 -11.32 4.93 15.72
CA ARG A 247 -12.08 6.07 16.26
C ARG A 247 -12.88 5.72 17.51
N ARG A 248 -13.37 4.47 17.63
CA ARG A 248 -14.15 4.03 18.81
C ARG A 248 -13.27 3.78 20.04
N SER A 249 -11.99 3.47 19.86
CA SER A 249 -11.07 3.20 20.98
C SER A 249 -10.47 4.46 21.62
N THR A 250 -10.55 5.59 20.91
CA THR A 250 -10.00 6.89 21.34
C THR A 250 -11.06 7.85 21.86
N SER A 251 -12.31 7.43 21.94
CA SER A 251 -13.37 8.20 22.61
C SER A 251 -13.24 7.99 24.12
N PRO A 252 -13.12 9.06 24.93
CA PRO A 252 -13.09 8.95 26.39
C PRO A 252 -14.40 8.37 26.96
#